data_AF-A0A7J8Q1G2-F1
#
_entry.id   AF-A0A7J8Q1G2-F1
#
_cell.length_a   1.000
_cell.length_b   1.000
_cell.length_c   1.000
_cell.angle_alpha   90.00
_cell.angle_beta   90.00
_cell.angle_gamma   90.00
#
_symmetry.space_group_name_H-M   'P 1'
#
loop_
_entity.id
_entity.type
_entity.pdbx_description
1 polymer ?
#
loop_
_entity_poly.entity_id
_entity_poly.type
_entity_poly.pdbx_seq_one_letter_code
_entity_poly.pdbx_strand_id
1 'polypeptide(L)'
;RLQVTEFSGLRSASCVTFVNNARDASFFDVVAAQLTPKTAGGATPVRGETVAKLKVAINGFGRIGRNFLRCWHGRKNSPLDVIVVNDSGGVKNASHLLKYDSMLGTFKADVKIVDNETISVDGKPIKVVSNRDPVQLPWAELGIDIVIEGTGVFVDGPGAGKHIQAGAKKVIITAPAKGADIPTYVV
;
A
#
# COMPACT_ATOMS: atom_id res chain seq x y z
N ARG A 1 14.27 27.59 -0.25
CA ARG A 1 14.56 26.13 -0.27
C ARG A 1 15.09 25.76 1.11
N LEU A 2 14.21 25.32 2.00
CA LEU A 2 14.54 24.95 3.39
C LEU A 2 14.53 23.42 3.48
N GLN A 3 15.64 22.84 3.90
CA GLN A 3 15.81 21.40 4.16
C GLN A 3 15.27 21.09 5.56
N VAL A 4 14.38 20.10 5.65
CA VAL A 4 13.86 19.58 6.92
C VAL A 4 14.73 18.40 7.34
N THR A 5 15.33 18.51 8.52
CA THR A 5 16.16 17.52 9.18
C THR A 5 15.34 16.32 9.68
N GLU A 6 15.85 15.12 9.43
CA GLU A 6 15.28 13.82 9.81
C GLU A 6 15.46 13.56 11.33
N PHE A 7 14.37 13.24 12.02
CA PHE A 7 14.34 12.96 13.46
C PHE A 7 14.57 11.46 13.70
N SER A 8 15.66 11.11 14.39
CA SER A 8 16.01 9.74 14.74
C SER A 8 15.50 9.37 16.14
N GLY A 9 14.80 8.23 16.26
CA GLY A 9 14.84 7.45 17.51
C GLY A 9 13.53 6.84 17.96
N LEU A 10 13.29 5.59 17.57
CA LEU A 10 12.71 4.60 18.49
C LEU A 10 13.58 3.34 18.39
N ARG A 11 14.38 3.08 19.44
CA ARG A 11 15.20 1.87 19.56
C ARG A 11 14.30 0.74 20.08
N SER A 12 14.25 -0.37 19.34
CA SER A 12 13.68 -1.63 19.83
C SER A 12 14.67 -2.26 20.82
N ALA A 13 14.21 -2.55 22.03
CA ALA A 13 15.00 -3.23 23.06
C ALA A 13 15.10 -4.72 22.74
N SER A 14 16.32 -5.22 22.52
CA SER A 14 16.60 -6.65 22.46
C SER A 14 16.95 -7.17 23.85
N CYS A 15 16.17 -8.16 24.30
CA CYS A 15 16.31 -8.91 25.55
C CYS A 15 17.73 -9.52 25.70
N VAL A 16 18.37 -9.25 26.83
CA VAL A 16 19.67 -9.83 27.21
C VAL A 16 19.43 -11.17 27.89
N THR A 17 19.99 -12.25 27.35
CA THR A 17 20.02 -13.57 28.00
C THR A 17 21.30 -13.67 28.83
N PHE A 18 21.16 -13.79 30.16
CA PHE A 18 22.28 -14.07 31.06
C PHE A 18 22.58 -15.58 31.08
N VAL A 19 23.82 -15.95 30.75
CA VAL A 19 24.38 -17.28 31.04
C VAL A 19 25.43 -17.12 32.13
N ASN A 20 25.15 -17.71 33.30
CA ASN A 20 26.05 -17.76 34.45
C ASN A 20 26.90 -19.04 34.39
N ASN A 21 28.20 -18.91 34.12
CA ASN A 21 29.23 -19.74 34.74
C ASN A 21 30.63 -19.29 34.31
N ALA A 22 31.39 -18.68 35.22
CA ALA A 22 32.79 -19.02 35.50
C ALA A 22 33.34 -18.03 36.54
N ARG A 23 33.98 -18.58 37.55
CA ARG A 23 34.69 -17.89 38.63
C ARG A 23 36.00 -17.31 38.11
N ASP A 24 36.46 -16.25 38.79
CA ASP A 24 37.77 -15.60 38.69
C ASP A 24 38.09 -14.81 37.41
N ALA A 25 37.37 -13.71 37.19
CA ALA A 25 37.84 -12.60 36.36
C ALA A 25 37.94 -11.34 37.21
N SER A 26 39.08 -10.65 37.15
CA SER A 26 39.26 -9.40 37.89
C SER A 26 38.37 -8.31 37.29
N PHE A 27 37.89 -7.37 38.12
CA PHE A 27 37.04 -6.26 37.69
C PHE A 27 37.66 -5.47 36.52
N PHE A 28 38.99 -5.39 36.47
CA PHE A 28 39.73 -4.72 35.39
C PHE A 28 39.67 -5.48 34.05
N ASP A 29 39.60 -6.81 34.06
CA ASP A 29 39.49 -7.62 32.82
C ASP A 29 38.10 -7.47 32.17
N VAL A 30 37.06 -7.37 32.99
CA VAL A 30 35.68 -7.15 32.52
C VAL A 30 35.53 -5.77 31.86
N VAL A 31 36.16 -4.74 32.44
CA VAL A 31 36.12 -3.38 31.90
C VAL A 31 36.96 -3.27 30.62
N ALA A 32 38.12 -3.92 30.57
CA ALA A 32 38.97 -3.95 29.36
C ALA A 32 38.25 -4.61 28.17
N ALA A 33 37.51 -5.70 28.40
CA ALA A 33 36.72 -6.37 27.37
C ALA A 33 35.55 -5.52 26.84
N GLN A 34 35.04 -4.56 27.63
CA GLN A 34 33.99 -3.64 27.20
C GLN A 34 34.52 -2.42 26.41
N LEU A 35 35.81 -2.12 26.49
CA LEU A 35 36.42 -0.94 25.87
C LEU A 35 37.20 -1.25 24.58
N THR A 36 37.33 -2.51 24.17
CA THR A 36 37.93 -2.85 22.88
C THR A 36 36.97 -2.54 21.73
N PRO A 37 37.33 -1.67 20.77
CA PRO A 37 36.52 -1.45 19.59
C PRO A 37 36.54 -2.71 18.72
N LYS A 38 35.38 -3.36 18.56
CA LYS A 38 35.19 -4.39 17.53
C LYS A 38 35.45 -3.74 16.16
N THR A 39 36.58 -4.05 15.55
CA THR A 39 36.80 -3.81 14.12
C THR A 39 35.85 -4.72 13.34
N ALA A 40 34.64 -4.23 13.08
CA ALA A 40 33.74 -4.83 12.11
C ALA A 40 34.36 -4.61 10.73
N GLY A 41 34.86 -5.69 10.12
CA GLY A 41 35.19 -5.70 8.70
C GLY A 41 34.02 -5.15 7.90
N GLY A 42 34.32 -4.16 7.04
CA GLY A 42 33.34 -3.45 6.24
C GLY A 42 32.65 -4.37 5.25
N ALA A 43 31.55 -4.97 5.68
CA ALA A 43 30.45 -5.29 4.80
C ALA A 43 29.62 -4.01 4.69
N THR A 44 29.73 -3.33 3.55
CA THR A 44 28.82 -2.25 3.21
C THR A 44 27.40 -2.74 3.45
N PRO A 45 26.58 -2.09 4.30
CA PRO A 45 25.18 -2.42 4.38
C PRO A 45 24.60 -2.01 3.03
N VAL A 46 24.49 -2.97 2.10
CA VAL A 46 23.62 -2.81 0.94
C VAL A 46 22.23 -2.76 1.55
N ARG A 47 21.76 -1.54 1.81
CA ARG A 47 20.39 -1.26 2.19
C ARG A 47 19.58 -1.66 0.98
N GLY A 48 19.18 -2.93 0.93
CA GLY A 48 18.21 -3.39 -0.04
C GLY A 48 17.02 -2.44 0.05
N GLU A 49 16.67 -1.82 -1.06
CA GLU A 49 15.57 -0.88 -1.14
C GLU A 49 14.26 -1.67 -0.99
N THR A 50 13.93 -2.11 0.23
CA THR A 50 12.59 -2.56 0.54
C THR A 50 11.74 -1.32 0.74
N VAL A 51 11.46 -0.58 -0.34
CA VAL A 51 10.38 0.40 -0.31
C VAL A 51 9.10 -0.41 -0.15
N ALA A 52 8.56 -0.44 1.05
CA ALA A 52 7.24 -1.01 1.27
C ALA A 52 6.27 -0.30 0.32
N LYS A 53 5.63 -1.06 -0.58
CA LYS A 53 4.66 -0.50 -1.52
C LYS A 53 3.40 -0.10 -0.77
N LEU A 54 2.83 1.04 -1.17
CA LEU A 54 1.55 1.54 -0.65
C LEU A 54 0.43 0.66 -1.19
N LYS A 55 -0.38 0.11 -0.29
CA LYS A 55 -1.54 -0.70 -0.65
C LYS A 55 -2.68 0.20 -1.12
N VAL A 56 -3.13 -0.04 -2.34
CA VAL A 56 -4.14 0.75 -3.02
C VAL A 56 -5.42 -0.06 -3.22
N ALA A 57 -6.54 0.56 -2.85
CA ALA A 57 -7.88 0.11 -3.21
C ALA A 57 -8.45 1.02 -4.31
N ILE A 58 -9.25 0.45 -5.22
CA ILE A 58 -10.03 1.22 -6.19
C ILE A 58 -11.50 1.08 -5.82
N ASN A 59 -12.17 2.18 -5.47
CA ASN A 59 -13.61 2.20 -5.31
C ASN A 59 -14.28 2.65 -6.61
N GLY A 60 -15.11 1.79 -7.20
CA GLY A 60 -15.74 2.04 -8.49
C GLY A 60 -14.88 1.57 -9.67
N PHE A 61 -15.13 0.34 -10.14
CA PHE A 61 -14.42 -0.25 -11.26
C PHE A 61 -15.05 0.07 -12.63
N GLY A 62 -15.48 1.32 -12.77
CA GLY A 62 -15.94 1.92 -14.03
C GLY A 62 -14.79 2.24 -14.98
N ARG A 63 -15.01 3.15 -15.94
CA ARG A 63 -14.00 3.53 -16.94
C ARG A 63 -12.71 4.02 -16.29
N ILE A 64 -12.81 4.94 -15.32
CA ILE A 64 -11.65 5.52 -14.64
C ILE A 64 -10.90 4.48 -13.81
N GLY A 65 -11.61 3.69 -12.99
CA GLY A 65 -10.98 2.64 -12.17
C GLY A 65 -10.24 1.59 -12.99
N ARG A 66 -10.83 1.11 -14.11
CA ARG A 66 -10.16 0.16 -15.00
C ARG A 66 -8.95 0.77 -15.70
N ASN A 67 -9.06 2.02 -16.15
CA ASN A 67 -7.94 2.72 -16.79
C ASN A 67 -6.81 2.98 -15.79
N PHE A 68 -7.13 3.32 -14.54
CA PHE A 68 -6.12 3.44 -13.48
C PHE A 68 -5.34 2.13 -13.32
N LEU A 69 -6.03 0.98 -13.23
CA LEU A 69 -5.37 -0.32 -13.12
C LEU A 69 -4.50 -0.65 -14.34
N ARG A 70 -5.00 -0.41 -15.57
CA ARG A 70 -4.24 -0.59 -16.81
C ARG A 70 -2.99 0.30 -16.86
N CYS A 71 -3.12 1.57 -16.49
CA CYS A 71 -2.00 2.51 -16.44
C CYS A 71 -0.98 2.15 -15.36
N TRP A 72 -1.44 1.73 -14.17
CA TRP A 72 -0.58 1.28 -13.09
C TRP A 72 0.21 0.04 -13.49
N HIS A 73 -0.44 -0.94 -14.12
CA HIS A 73 0.19 -2.18 -14.57
C HIS A 73 1.35 -1.92 -15.54
N GLY A 74 1.23 -0.94 -16.43
CA GLY A 74 2.30 -0.54 -17.35
C GLY A 74 3.53 0.11 -16.69
N ARG A 75 3.49 0.43 -15.39
CA ARG A 75 4.59 1.08 -14.66
C ARG A 75 5.45 0.06 -13.92
N LYS A 76 6.71 -0.12 -14.37
CA LYS A 76 7.65 -1.10 -13.80
C LYS A 76 8.02 -0.83 -12.33
N ASN A 77 8.25 0.45 -11.98
CA ASN A 77 8.72 0.86 -10.65
C ASN A 77 7.70 1.78 -9.97
N SER A 78 6.46 1.31 -9.81
CA SER A 78 5.45 2.06 -9.07
C SER A 78 5.59 1.80 -7.55
N PRO A 79 5.51 2.85 -6.71
CA PRO A 79 5.41 2.68 -5.26
C PRO A 79 4.02 2.17 -4.83
N LEU A 80 3.07 2.05 -5.77
CA LEU A 80 1.71 1.60 -5.51
C LEU A 80 1.59 0.10 -5.74
N ASP A 81 0.77 -0.56 -4.94
CA ASP A 81 0.36 -1.93 -5.11
C ASP A 81 -1.16 -2.03 -5.05
N VAL A 82 -1.81 -2.29 -6.19
CA VAL A 82 -3.27 -2.39 -6.25
C VAL A 82 -3.67 -3.80 -5.83
N ILE A 83 -4.31 -3.90 -4.66
CA ILE A 83 -4.64 -5.20 -4.06
C ILE A 83 -6.14 -5.52 -4.07
N VAL A 84 -7.00 -4.50 -4.19
CA VAL A 84 -8.45 -4.67 -4.11
C VAL A 84 -9.20 -3.65 -4.97
N VAL A 85 -10.30 -4.09 -5.56
CA VAL A 85 -11.27 -3.24 -6.27
C VAL A 85 -12.67 -3.47 -5.70
N ASN A 86 -13.45 -2.42 -5.53
CA ASN A 86 -14.87 -2.52 -5.22
C ASN A 86 -15.70 -2.31 -6.50
N ASP A 87 -16.49 -3.32 -6.86
CA ASP A 87 -17.35 -3.31 -8.04
C ASP A 87 -18.63 -4.11 -7.82
N SER A 88 -19.77 -3.51 -8.15
CA SER A 88 -21.08 -4.17 -8.03
C SER A 88 -21.35 -5.23 -9.10
N GLY A 89 -20.55 -5.25 -10.19
CA GLY A 89 -20.68 -6.21 -11.27
C GLY A 89 -20.01 -7.56 -10.97
N GLY A 90 -19.20 -7.65 -9.90
CA GLY A 90 -18.51 -8.85 -9.49
C GLY A 90 -17.36 -9.26 -10.43
N VAL A 91 -16.68 -10.36 -10.07
CA VAL A 91 -15.42 -10.81 -10.71
C VAL A 91 -15.53 -11.04 -12.21
N LYS A 92 -16.64 -11.63 -12.68
CA LYS A 92 -16.83 -11.92 -14.12
C LYS A 92 -16.93 -10.65 -14.96
N ASN A 93 -17.70 -9.67 -14.51
CA ASN A 93 -17.84 -8.40 -15.25
C ASN A 93 -16.55 -7.57 -15.12
N ALA A 94 -15.97 -7.49 -13.93
CA ALA A 94 -14.72 -6.79 -13.69
C ALA A 94 -13.59 -7.32 -14.59
N SER A 95 -13.36 -8.64 -14.63
CA SER A 95 -12.32 -9.25 -15.48
C SER A 95 -12.58 -9.03 -16.97
N HIS A 96 -13.82 -9.22 -17.44
CA HIS A 96 -14.15 -9.05 -18.85
C HIS A 96 -13.95 -7.60 -19.30
N LEU A 97 -14.49 -6.63 -18.55
CA LEU A 97 -14.38 -5.20 -18.87
C LEU A 97 -12.95 -4.66 -18.65
N LEU A 98 -12.17 -5.29 -17.78
CA LEU A 98 -10.74 -4.98 -17.67
C LEU A 98 -9.98 -5.49 -18.89
N LYS A 99 -10.31 -6.67 -19.43
CA LYS A 99 -9.64 -7.26 -20.59
C LYS A 99 -10.01 -6.57 -21.91
N TYR A 100 -11.28 -6.22 -22.10
CA TYR A 100 -11.79 -5.66 -23.34
C TYR A 100 -12.37 -4.27 -23.12
N ASP A 101 -11.82 -3.28 -23.81
CA ASP A 101 -12.34 -1.91 -23.82
C ASP A 101 -12.51 -1.44 -25.27
N SER A 102 -13.66 -0.84 -25.60
CA SER A 102 -13.96 -0.42 -26.97
C SER A 102 -13.09 0.73 -27.47
N MET A 103 -12.57 1.57 -26.57
CA MET A 103 -11.76 2.75 -26.92
C MET A 103 -10.27 2.43 -26.91
N LEU A 104 -9.80 1.72 -25.87
CA LEU A 104 -8.38 1.41 -25.68
C LEU A 104 -7.99 0.03 -26.22
N GLY A 105 -8.96 -0.74 -26.70
CA GLY A 105 -8.76 -2.10 -27.18
C GLY A 105 -8.52 -3.12 -26.07
N THR A 106 -8.00 -4.28 -26.49
CA THR A 106 -7.70 -5.41 -25.60
C THR A 106 -6.48 -5.12 -24.74
N PHE A 107 -6.63 -5.28 -23.42
CA PHE A 107 -5.54 -5.13 -22.48
C PHE A 107 -4.51 -6.26 -22.65
N LYS A 108 -3.25 -5.89 -22.89
CA LYS A 108 -2.12 -6.80 -23.12
C LYS A 108 -1.56 -7.40 -21.82
N ALA A 109 -2.44 -7.80 -20.92
CA ALA A 109 -2.12 -8.57 -19.71
C ALA A 109 -2.96 -9.85 -19.69
N ASP A 110 -2.45 -10.90 -19.06
CA ASP A 110 -3.17 -12.12 -18.77
C ASP A 110 -4.15 -11.86 -17.62
N VAL A 111 -5.41 -11.63 -17.95
CA VAL A 111 -6.49 -11.39 -16.98
C VAL A 111 -7.27 -12.68 -16.80
N LYS A 112 -7.22 -13.24 -15.59
CA LYS A 112 -7.90 -14.50 -15.25
C LYS A 112 -8.80 -14.34 -14.04
N ILE A 113 -9.85 -15.14 -13.99
CA ILE A 113 -10.64 -15.32 -12.78
C ILE A 113 -9.95 -16.42 -11.98
N VAL A 114 -9.60 -16.13 -10.73
CA VAL A 114 -8.99 -17.12 -9.82
C VAL A 114 -10.08 -17.84 -9.04
N ASP A 115 -11.03 -17.07 -8.49
CA ASP A 115 -12.17 -17.55 -7.71
C ASP A 115 -13.33 -16.55 -7.77
N ASN A 116 -14.34 -16.71 -6.92
CA ASN A 116 -15.54 -15.86 -6.90
C ASN A 116 -15.29 -14.43 -6.40
N GLU A 117 -14.14 -14.15 -5.77
CA GLU A 117 -13.76 -12.86 -5.21
C GLU A 117 -12.42 -12.34 -5.73
N THR A 118 -11.75 -13.02 -6.66
CA THR A 118 -10.38 -12.67 -7.04
C THR A 118 -10.16 -12.76 -8.55
N ILE A 119 -9.59 -11.71 -9.13
CA ILE A 119 -8.99 -11.74 -10.47
C ILE A 119 -7.47 -11.80 -10.34
N SER A 120 -6.77 -12.35 -11.33
CA SER A 120 -5.34 -12.14 -11.51
C SER A 120 -5.05 -11.33 -12.76
N VAL A 121 -4.02 -10.49 -12.68
CA VAL A 121 -3.48 -9.72 -13.80
C VAL A 121 -1.98 -10.01 -13.88
N ASP A 122 -1.56 -10.78 -14.90
CA ASP A 122 -0.20 -11.35 -15.02
C ASP A 122 0.26 -12.06 -13.74
N GLY A 123 -0.64 -12.87 -13.17
CA GLY A 123 -0.37 -13.63 -11.95
C GLY A 123 -0.47 -12.82 -10.64
N LYS A 124 -0.65 -11.49 -10.70
CA LYS A 124 -0.89 -10.67 -9.50
C LYS A 124 -2.36 -10.77 -9.06
N PRO A 125 -2.66 -11.26 -7.85
CA PRO A 125 -4.04 -11.35 -7.38
C PRO A 125 -4.58 -9.98 -6.97
N ILE A 126 -5.82 -9.70 -7.35
CA ILE A 126 -6.55 -8.50 -6.98
C ILE A 126 -7.92 -8.95 -6.49
N LYS A 127 -8.22 -8.66 -5.23
CA LYS A 127 -9.53 -8.97 -4.64
C LYS A 127 -10.60 -8.06 -5.24
N VAL A 128 -11.76 -8.62 -5.50
CA VAL A 128 -12.96 -7.92 -5.93
C VAL A 128 -13.97 -8.04 -4.80
N VAL A 129 -14.26 -6.90 -4.18
CA VAL A 129 -15.33 -6.78 -3.19
C VAL A 129 -16.52 -6.08 -3.82
N SER A 130 -17.70 -6.22 -3.21
CA SER A 130 -18.91 -5.58 -3.69
C SER A 130 -19.72 -5.06 -2.50
N ASN A 131 -19.61 -3.75 -2.24
CA ASN A 131 -20.49 -3.06 -1.31
C ASN A 131 -20.79 -1.63 -1.80
N ARG A 132 -22.03 -1.19 -1.61
CA ARG A 132 -22.45 0.18 -1.95
C ARG A 132 -22.12 1.19 -0.87
N ASP A 133 -22.03 0.74 0.39
CA ASP A 133 -21.67 1.58 1.51
C ASP A 133 -20.14 1.52 1.76
N PRO A 134 -19.39 2.62 1.55
CA PRO A 134 -17.95 2.64 1.78
C PRO A 134 -17.51 2.26 3.19
N VAL A 135 -18.35 2.48 4.20
CA VAL A 135 -18.02 2.19 5.61
C VAL A 135 -17.91 0.69 5.87
N GLN A 136 -18.60 -0.13 5.06
CA GLN A 136 -18.65 -1.58 5.18
C GLN A 136 -17.55 -2.29 4.38
N LEU A 137 -16.64 -1.53 3.74
CA LEU A 137 -15.55 -2.09 2.96
C LEU A 137 -14.37 -2.47 3.89
N PRO A 138 -13.66 -3.58 3.62
CA PRO A 138 -12.66 -4.13 4.53
C PRO A 138 -11.29 -3.41 4.44
N TRP A 139 -11.27 -2.07 4.44
CA TRP A 139 -10.01 -1.31 4.24
C TRP A 139 -9.05 -1.46 5.41
N ALA A 140 -9.55 -1.42 6.65
CA ALA A 140 -8.75 -1.67 7.84
C ALA A 140 -8.09 -3.06 7.81
N GLU A 141 -8.89 -4.10 7.52
CA GLU A 141 -8.44 -5.50 7.49
C GLU A 141 -7.37 -5.73 6.43
N LEU A 142 -7.53 -5.11 5.25
CA LEU A 142 -6.57 -5.22 4.15
C LEU A 142 -5.36 -4.30 4.31
N GLY A 143 -5.41 -3.36 5.26
CA GLY A 143 -4.36 -2.37 5.53
C GLY A 143 -4.20 -1.37 4.37
N ILE A 144 -5.31 -0.83 3.86
CA ILE A 144 -5.30 0.08 2.72
C ILE A 144 -4.72 1.44 3.09
N ASP A 145 -3.70 1.87 2.34
CA ASP A 145 -3.09 3.18 2.50
C ASP A 145 -3.86 4.24 1.71
N ILE A 146 -4.23 3.93 0.46
CA ILE A 146 -4.86 4.88 -0.45
C ILE A 146 -6.09 4.22 -1.09
N VAL A 147 -7.22 4.93 -1.05
CA VAL A 147 -8.38 4.64 -1.89
C VAL A 147 -8.41 5.59 -3.08
N ILE A 148 -8.52 5.03 -4.27
CA ILE A 148 -8.88 5.78 -5.48
C ILE A 148 -10.40 5.77 -5.59
N GLU A 149 -11.03 6.90 -5.32
CA GLU A 149 -12.48 7.07 -5.38
C GLU A 149 -12.91 7.45 -6.80
N GLY A 150 -13.32 6.44 -7.56
CA GLY A 150 -13.66 6.51 -8.99
C GLY A 150 -15.13 6.28 -9.31
N THR A 151 -16.03 6.25 -8.31
CA THR A 151 -17.47 6.08 -8.55
C THR A 151 -18.14 7.34 -9.09
N GLY A 152 -17.59 8.53 -8.76
CA GLY A 152 -18.22 9.82 -9.01
C GLY A 152 -19.39 10.15 -8.07
N VAL A 153 -19.69 9.27 -7.10
CA VAL A 153 -20.77 9.47 -6.12
C VAL A 153 -20.24 10.20 -4.88
N PHE A 154 -19.11 9.76 -4.34
CA PHE A 154 -18.51 10.27 -3.12
C PHE A 154 -17.48 11.36 -3.42
N VAL A 155 -17.97 12.53 -3.83
CA VAL A 155 -17.14 13.66 -4.29
C VAL A 155 -17.01 14.80 -3.29
N ASP A 156 -17.48 14.64 -2.06
CA ASP A 156 -17.35 15.62 -0.98
C ASP A 156 -16.59 15.04 0.22
N GLY A 157 -16.20 15.91 1.17
CA GLY A 157 -15.46 15.51 2.37
C GLY A 157 -16.18 14.44 3.18
N PRO A 158 -17.49 14.61 3.51
CA PRO A 158 -18.25 13.60 4.25
C PRO A 158 -18.40 12.27 3.52
N GLY A 159 -18.67 12.29 2.21
CA GLY A 159 -18.84 11.08 1.41
C GLY A 159 -17.55 10.30 1.26
N ALA A 160 -16.47 10.97 0.83
CA ALA A 160 -15.16 10.34 0.68
C ALA A 160 -14.56 9.94 2.05
N GLY A 161 -14.85 10.69 3.11
CA GLY A 161 -14.43 10.41 4.49
C GLY A 161 -14.92 9.07 5.03
N LYS A 162 -15.98 8.48 4.45
CA LYS A 162 -16.44 7.13 4.79
C LYS A 162 -15.38 6.05 4.54
N HIS A 163 -14.52 6.22 3.53
CA HIS A 163 -13.39 5.31 3.31
C HIS A 163 -12.36 5.36 4.43
N ILE A 164 -12.15 6.55 5.01
CA ILE A 164 -11.27 6.73 6.15
C ILE A 164 -11.87 6.06 7.39
N GLN A 165 -13.18 6.19 7.58
CA GLN A 165 -13.92 5.49 8.65
C GLN A 165 -13.80 3.96 8.52
N ALA A 166 -13.82 3.43 7.30
CA ALA A 166 -13.56 2.01 7.02
C ALA A 166 -12.09 1.58 7.20
N GLY A 167 -11.18 2.50 7.50
CA GLY A 167 -9.79 2.24 7.86
C GLY A 167 -8.74 2.56 6.79
N ALA A 168 -9.12 3.18 5.68
CA ALA A 168 -8.14 3.69 4.72
C ALA A 168 -7.41 4.92 5.28
N LYS A 169 -6.12 5.09 4.98
CA LYS A 169 -5.34 6.25 5.49
C LYS A 169 -5.61 7.53 4.70
N LYS A 170 -5.80 7.42 3.38
CA LYS A 170 -6.02 8.54 2.45
C LYS A 170 -7.01 8.17 1.36
N VAL A 171 -7.65 9.19 0.80
CA VAL A 171 -8.58 9.06 -0.33
C VAL A 171 -8.19 10.06 -1.41
N ILE A 172 -8.18 9.62 -2.67
CA ILE A 172 -8.00 10.45 -3.85
C ILE A 172 -9.28 10.39 -4.66
N ILE A 173 -9.96 11.54 -4.77
CA ILE A 173 -11.19 11.66 -5.56
C ILE A 173 -10.80 11.94 -7.01
N THR A 174 -11.31 11.13 -7.96
CA THR A 174 -10.96 11.28 -9.40
C THR A 174 -11.91 12.21 -10.15
N ALA A 175 -12.57 13.12 -9.44
CA ALA A 175 -13.53 14.09 -9.96
C ALA A 175 -13.37 15.41 -9.19
N PRO A 176 -13.86 16.54 -9.73
CA PRO A 176 -13.88 17.80 -8.99
C PRO A 176 -14.60 17.62 -7.65
N ALA A 177 -13.89 17.89 -6.56
CA ALA A 177 -14.45 17.78 -5.23
C ALA A 177 -15.50 18.89 -4.99
N LYS A 178 -16.53 18.56 -4.22
CA LYS A 178 -17.49 19.52 -3.70
C LYS A 178 -17.03 19.96 -2.31
N GLY A 179 -17.02 21.27 -2.09
CA GLY A 179 -16.52 21.86 -0.85
C GLY A 179 -15.12 22.47 -1.04
N ALA A 180 -14.81 23.48 -0.23
CA ALA A 180 -13.54 24.21 -0.29
C ALA A 180 -12.45 23.59 0.60
N ASP A 181 -12.80 22.56 1.38
CA ASP A 181 -11.97 21.86 2.34
C ASP A 181 -11.06 20.79 1.72
N ILE A 182 -11.31 20.42 0.47
CA ILE A 182 -10.54 19.39 -0.24
C ILE A 182 -9.55 20.06 -1.21
N PRO A 183 -8.23 19.89 -1.01
CA PRO A 183 -7.25 20.41 -1.96
C PRO A 183 -7.34 19.68 -3.30
N THR A 184 -7.42 20.43 -4.39
CA THR A 184 -7.42 19.91 -5.75
C THR A 184 -6.06 20.15 -6.41
N TYR A 185 -5.47 19.09 -6.96
CA TYR A 185 -4.15 19.13 -7.59
C TYR A 185 -4.26 18.88 -9.09
N VAL A 186 -3.56 19.70 -9.87
CA VAL A 186 -3.27 19.46 -11.29
C VAL A 186 -1.76 19.54 -11.43
N VAL A 187 -1.15 18.43 -11.87
CA VAL A 187 0.31 18.25 -11.95
C VAL A 187 0.70 18.00 -13.39
#